data_AF-A0A9D4NKB6-F1
#
_entry.id   AF-A0A9D4NKB6-F1
#
_cell.length_a   1.000
_cell.length_b   1.000
_cell.length_c   1.000
_cell.angle_alpha   90.00
_cell.angle_beta   90.00
_cell.angle_gamma   90.00
#
_symmetry.space_group_name_H-M   'P 1'
#
loop_
_entity.id
_entity.type
_entity.pdbx_description
1 polymer ?
#
loop_
_entity_poly.entity_id
_entity_poly.type
_entity_poly.pdbx_seq_one_letter_code
_entity_poly.pdbx_strand_id
1 'polypeptide(L)'
;MIRLRLNYRPCPVKLSEFPAYVENMHKDSNLLFAEAYKLLKEQSPSHPVTAANSENSRPKNRYTNIMPYDQSRVKLRPLDDVEGSDFVNANYIPG
;
A
#
# COMPACT_ATOMS: atom_id res chain seq x y z
N MET A 1 -24.74 -19.48 9.74
CA MET A 1 -23.73 -18.44 10.04
C MET A 1 -22.50 -18.72 9.18
N ILE A 2 -22.49 -18.25 7.93
CA ILE A 2 -21.43 -18.57 6.97
C ILE A 2 -20.27 -17.62 7.24
N ARG A 3 -19.21 -18.12 7.89
CA ARG A 3 -17.91 -17.45 7.92
C ARG A 3 -17.32 -17.55 6.51
N LEU A 4 -17.55 -16.54 5.68
CA LEU A 4 -16.73 -16.32 4.49
C LEU A 4 -15.29 -16.07 4.98
N ARG A 5 -14.43 -17.08 4.90
CA ARG A 5 -12.99 -16.87 4.96
C ARG A 5 -12.59 -16.13 3.69
N LEU A 6 -12.74 -14.81 3.70
CA LEU A 6 -12.34 -13.94 2.60
C LEU A 6 -10.81 -13.81 2.64
N ASN A 7 -10.11 -14.84 2.14
CA ASN A 7 -8.75 -14.62 1.65
C ASN A 7 -8.89 -13.66 0.45
N TYR A 8 -8.19 -12.52 0.49
CA TYR A 8 -8.13 -11.55 -0.59
C TYR A 8 -7.66 -12.26 -1.83
N ARG A 9 -8.62 -12.53 -2.72
CA ARG A 9 -8.36 -12.90 -4.09
C ARG A 9 -8.71 -11.67 -4.92
N PRO A 10 -7.87 -11.29 -5.89
CA PRO A 10 -8.32 -10.40 -6.94
C PRO A 10 -9.68 -10.93 -7.43
N CYS A 11 -10.69 -10.06 -7.46
CA CYS A 11 -11.99 -10.38 -8.01
C CYS A 11 -12.13 -9.58 -9.31
N PRO A 12 -11.64 -10.11 -10.44
CA PRO A 12 -11.80 -9.43 -11.72
C PRO A 12 -13.29 -9.28 -12.03
N VAL A 13 -13.67 -8.09 -12.48
CA VAL A 13 -15.02 -7.80 -12.95
C VAL A 13 -14.97 -7.69 -14.46
N LYS A 14 -15.83 -8.42 -15.17
CA LYS A 14 -15.90 -8.30 -16.63
C LYS A 14 -16.35 -6.89 -16.99
N LEU A 15 -15.79 -6.32 -18.05
CA LEU A 15 -16.11 -4.96 -18.49
C LEU A 15 -17.62 -4.77 -18.76
N SER A 16 -18.26 -5.77 -19.37
CA SER A 16 -19.71 -5.75 -19.63
C SER A 16 -20.57 -5.74 -18.37
N GLU A 17 -20.05 -6.27 -17.25
CA GLU A 17 -20.75 -6.37 -15.96
C GLU A 17 -20.37 -5.20 -15.03
N PHE A 18 -19.34 -4.42 -15.36
CA PHE A 18 -18.79 -3.38 -14.50
C PHE A 18 -19.82 -2.31 -14.07
N PRO A 19 -20.70 -1.78 -14.94
CA PRO A 19 -21.71 -0.82 -14.51
C PRO A 19 -22.64 -1.35 -13.42
N ALA A 20 -23.19 -2.56 -13.63
CA ALA A 20 -24.09 -3.21 -12.67
C ALA A 20 -23.35 -3.59 -11.37
N TYR A 21 -22.09 -4.00 -11.47
CA TYR A 21 -21.23 -4.27 -10.32
C TYR A 21 -21.06 -3.00 -9.47
N VAL A 22 -20.70 -1.86 -10.06
CA VAL A 22 -20.49 -0.60 -9.34
C VAL A 22 -21.79 -0.09 -8.71
N GLU A 23 -22.92 -0.18 -9.42
CA GLU A 23 -24.24 0.15 -8.86
C GLU A 23 -24.54 -0.70 -7.62
N ASN A 24 -24.27 -2.00 -7.68
CA ASN A 24 -24.45 -2.87 -6.53
C ASN A 24 -23.50 -2.52 -5.36
N MET A 25 -22.24 -2.17 -5.66
CA MET A 25 -21.25 -1.79 -4.64
C MET A 25 -21.62 -0.48 -3.90
N HIS A 26 -22.39 0.40 -4.53
CA HIS A 26 -22.88 1.66 -3.93
C HIS A 26 -24.09 1.50 -3.00
N LYS A 27 -24.77 0.33 -3.03
CA LYS A 27 -25.94 0.09 -2.17
C LYS A 27 -25.61 0.22 -0.69
N ASP A 28 -26.65 0.54 0.09
CA ASP A 28 -26.57 0.66 1.54
C ASP A 28 -25.46 1.62 2.00
N SER A 29 -25.35 2.79 1.35
CA SER A 29 -24.32 3.80 1.61
C SER A 29 -22.89 3.28 1.42
N ASN A 30 -22.63 2.64 0.29
CA ASN A 30 -21.31 2.08 -0.07
C ASN A 30 -20.82 0.97 0.85
N LEU A 31 -21.74 0.20 1.48
CA LEU A 31 -21.38 -0.82 2.45
C LEU A 31 -20.36 -1.82 1.88
N LEU A 32 -20.59 -2.31 0.66
CA LEU A 32 -19.71 -3.28 0.02
C LEU A 32 -18.35 -2.69 -0.36
N PHE A 33 -18.27 -1.42 -0.75
CA PHE A 33 -16.99 -0.73 -0.94
C PHE A 33 -16.23 -0.60 0.39
N ALA A 34 -16.93 -0.27 1.48
CA ALA A 34 -16.31 -0.13 2.80
C ALA A 34 -15.75 -1.47 3.30
N GLU A 35 -16.50 -2.57 3.14
CA GLU A 35 -16.05 -3.93 3.48
C GLU A 35 -14.85 -4.35 2.62
N ALA A 36 -14.91 -4.14 1.30
CA ALA A 36 -13.80 -4.46 0.41
C ALA A 36 -12.53 -3.66 0.75
N TYR A 37 -12.66 -2.36 1.03
CA TYR A 37 -11.55 -1.52 1.44
C TYR A 37 -10.95 -1.95 2.79
N LYS A 38 -11.79 -2.31 3.75
CA LYS A 38 -11.34 -2.80 5.06
C LYS A 38 -10.49 -4.07 4.94
N LEU A 39 -10.87 -4.99 4.05
CA LEU A 39 -10.10 -6.21 3.79
C LEU A 39 -8.71 -5.93 3.22
N LEU A 40 -8.54 -4.87 2.40
CA LEU A 40 -7.20 -4.47 1.92
C LEU A 40 -6.27 -4.19 3.09
N LYS A 41 -6.74 -3.45 4.10
CA LYS A 41 -5.96 -3.12 5.29
C LYS A 41 -5.68 -4.33 6.17
N GLU A 42 -6.69 -5.16 6.42
CA GLU A 42 -6.58 -6.35 7.28
C GLU A 42 -5.62 -7.40 6.71
N GLN A 43 -5.46 -7.43 5.40
CA GLN A 43 -4.64 -8.42 4.70
C GLN A 43 -3.33 -7.84 4.15
N SER A 44 -3.10 -6.54 4.31
CA SER A 44 -1.84 -5.92 3.93
C SER A 44 -0.72 -6.49 4.79
N PRO A 45 0.30 -7.13 4.19
CA PRO A 45 1.46 -7.58 4.92
C PRO A 45 2.23 -6.41 5.52
N SER A 46 2.82 -6.64 6.70
CA SER A 46 3.82 -5.71 7.23
C SER A 46 5.14 -5.93 6.50
N HIS A 47 5.78 -4.84 6.11
CA HIS A 47 7.09 -4.87 5.45
C HIS A 47 8.09 -3.99 6.20
N PRO A 48 9.39 -4.36 6.21
CA PRO A 48 10.43 -3.56 6.83
C PRO A 48 10.56 -2.16 6.22
N VAL A 49 10.88 -1.19 7.07
CA VAL A 49 11.09 0.24 6.76
C VAL A 49 12.36 0.76 7.44
N THR A 50 13.37 -0.11 7.57
CA THR A 50 14.57 0.12 8.37
C THR A 50 15.35 1.33 7.86
N ALA A 51 15.53 1.44 6.54
CA ALA A 51 16.27 2.54 5.93
C ALA A 51 15.59 3.90 6.16
N ALA A 52 14.26 3.93 6.26
CA ALA A 52 13.50 5.13 6.57
C ALA A 52 13.61 5.55 8.05
N ASN A 53 13.87 4.58 8.92
CA ASN A 53 14.02 4.77 10.36
C ASN A 53 15.46 5.03 10.82
N SER A 54 16.45 4.95 9.93
CA SER A 54 17.84 5.35 10.22
C SER A 54 17.94 6.84 10.57
N GLU A 55 18.83 7.20 11.51
CA GLU A 55 18.98 8.57 12.03
C GLU A 55 19.09 9.63 10.92
N ASN A 56 19.92 9.37 9.91
CA ASN A 56 20.14 10.28 8.77
C ASN A 56 18.94 10.38 7.79
N SER A 57 18.03 9.40 7.81
CA SER A 57 16.89 9.30 6.90
C SER A 57 15.57 9.76 7.54
N ARG A 58 15.42 9.58 8.86
CA ARG A 58 14.24 10.01 9.63
C ARG A 58 13.78 11.44 9.32
N PRO A 59 14.65 12.47 9.33
CA PRO A 59 14.25 13.85 9.04
C PRO A 59 13.86 14.08 7.57
N LYS A 60 14.17 13.15 6.67
CA LYS A 60 13.83 13.23 5.23
C LYS A 60 12.40 12.73 4.94
N ASN A 61 11.69 12.20 5.94
CA ASN A 61 10.29 11.80 5.81
C ASN A 61 9.36 12.95 6.22
N ARG A 62 8.35 13.26 5.39
CA ARG A 62 7.33 14.27 5.72
C ARG A 62 6.42 13.84 6.88
N TYR A 63 6.14 12.54 6.98
CA TYR A 63 5.27 11.96 8.00
C TYR A 63 5.90 10.71 8.59
N THR A 64 5.72 10.49 9.90
CA THR A 64 6.28 9.34 10.62
C THR A 64 5.55 8.02 10.33
N ASN A 65 4.34 8.09 9.80
CA ASN A 65 3.50 6.95 9.47
C ASN A 65 3.50 6.59 7.97
N ILE A 66 4.20 7.37 7.13
CA ILE A 66 4.31 7.14 5.68
C ILE A 66 5.79 6.96 5.34
N MET A 67 6.24 5.72 5.37
CA MET A 67 7.64 5.34 5.15
C MET A 67 7.74 4.35 3.99
N PRO A 68 8.82 4.43 3.18
CA PRO A 68 9.00 3.52 2.07
C PRO A 68 9.42 2.13 2.54
N TYR A 69 8.89 1.08 1.92
CA TYR A 69 9.34 -0.28 2.19
C TYR A 69 10.75 -0.54 1.68
N ASP A 70 11.58 -1.21 2.48
CA ASP A 70 13.00 -1.46 2.15
C ASP A 70 13.18 -2.22 0.83
N GLN A 71 12.29 -3.17 0.56
CA GLN A 71 12.36 -4.07 -0.60
C GLN A 71 12.16 -3.37 -1.96
N SER A 72 11.37 -2.29 -2.00
CA SER A 72 11.01 -1.61 -3.24
C SER A 72 11.37 -0.13 -3.23
N ARG A 73 12.14 0.35 -2.25
CA ARG A 73 12.52 1.76 -2.17
C ARG A 73 13.39 2.15 -3.37
N VAL A 74 13.21 3.37 -3.84
CA VAL A 74 14.15 3.98 -4.78
C VAL A 74 15.45 4.28 -4.04
N LYS A 75 16.59 3.90 -4.63
CA LYS A 75 17.93 4.18 -4.09
C LYS A 75 18.61 5.18 -5.01
N LEU A 76 18.95 6.34 -4.49
CA LEU A 76 19.76 7.32 -5.22
C LEU A 76 21.21 6.83 -5.32
N ARG A 77 22.00 7.48 -6.17
CA ARG A 77 23.45 7.28 -6.16
C ARG A 77 24.00 7.80 -4.81
N PRO A 78 24.68 6.97 -4.00
CA PRO A 78 25.27 7.45 -2.76
C PRO A 78 26.37 8.47 -3.06
N LEU A 79 26.50 9.45 -2.18
CA LEU A 79 27.65 10.36 -2.14
C LEU A 79 28.69 9.78 -1.18
N ASP A 80 29.97 9.96 -1.52
CA ASP A 80 31.10 9.51 -0.70
C ASP A 80 31.04 10.16 0.69
N ASP A 81 31.28 9.35 1.72
CA ASP A 81 31.30 9.74 3.14
C ASP A 81 30.00 10.41 3.68
N VAL A 82 28.88 10.37 2.94
CA VAL A 82 27.58 10.88 3.39
C VAL A 82 26.60 9.73 3.60
N GLU A 83 26.48 9.26 4.84
CA GLU A 83 25.55 8.21 5.21
C GLU A 83 24.08 8.61 4.94
N GLY A 84 23.29 7.70 4.38
CA GLY A 84 21.89 7.94 4.03
C GLY A 84 21.69 8.90 2.85
N SER A 85 22.74 9.25 2.10
CA SER A 85 22.64 10.03 0.85
C SER A 85 21.88 9.30 -0.26
N ASP A 86 21.83 7.97 -0.21
CA ASP A 86 21.05 7.14 -1.13
C ASP A 86 19.54 7.15 -0.86
N PHE A 87 19.10 7.76 0.25
CA PHE A 87 17.73 7.69 0.72
C PHE A 87 16.83 8.80 0.12
N VAL A 88 15.71 8.36 -0.44
CA VAL A 88 14.53 9.18 -0.75
C VAL A 88 13.27 8.42 -0.33
N ASN A 89 12.26 9.12 0.18
CA ASN A 89 10.96 8.51 0.49
C ASN A 89 10.18 8.27 -0.81
N ALA A 90 10.45 7.14 -1.46
CA ALA A 90 9.80 6.70 -2.68
C ALA A 90 9.91 5.18 -2.84
N ASN A 91 8.90 4.55 -3.45
CA ASN A 91 8.89 3.14 -3.82
C ASN A 91 8.54 2.95 -5.30
N TYR A 92 9.08 1.89 -5.92
CA TYR A 92 8.59 1.40 -7.20
C TYR A 92 7.21 0.75 -7.02
N ILE A 93 6.29 1.03 -7.95
CA ILE A 93 4.94 0.47 -7.99
C ILE A 93 4.74 -0.18 -9.37
N PRO A 94 4.25 -1.43 -9.45
CA PRO A 94 3.93 -2.05 -10.74
C PRO A 94 2.78 -1.32 -11.43
N GLY A 95 2.84 -1.24 -12.76
CA GLY A 95 1.77 -0.70 -13.61
C GLY A 95 0.71 -1.72 -13.99
#